data_AF-A0A917XZA8-F1
#
_entry.id   AF-A0A917XZA8-F1
#
_cell.length_a   1.000
_cell.length_b   1.000
_cell.length_c   1.000
_cell.angle_alpha   90.00
_cell.angle_beta   90.00
_cell.angle_gamma   90.00
#
_symmetry.space_group_name_H-M   'P 1'
#
loop_
_entity.id
_entity.type
_entity.pdbx_description
1 polymer ?
#
loop_
_entity_poly.entity_id
_entity_poly.type
_entity_poly.pdbx_seq_one_letter_code
_entity_poly.pdbx_strand_id
1 'polypeptide(L)'
;MTAPIVQYRDVCKSFGDVEVLKGINLDINPAEKVAVIGPSGSGKTTIIRLLMTLEEPTSGDIIVSGENLWKMEKNGDMVRANEHHLRKVRGDIGMVFQHFNLFPHMTILENCMTAPIHVKKENKEEVRKRAIEMLEKKASSLVVKSSVSRWQGLLSCVRRSCSLTRSLQPLTPSLSARCWK
;
A
#
# COMPACT_ATOMS: atom_id res chain seq x y z
N MET A 1 -10.13 18.70 16.89
CA MET A 1 -10.46 17.84 15.73
C MET A 1 -9.14 17.35 15.16
N THR A 2 -8.96 16.05 14.99
CA THR A 2 -7.72 15.47 14.47
C THR A 2 -7.63 15.72 12.96
N ALA A 3 -6.46 16.08 12.44
CA ALA A 3 -6.29 16.26 11.00
C ALA A 3 -6.49 14.93 10.25
N PRO A 4 -7.16 14.94 9.07
CA PRO A 4 -7.31 13.74 8.25
C PRO A 4 -5.95 13.15 7.84
N ILE A 5 -5.86 11.83 7.81
CA ILE A 5 -4.65 11.11 7.40
C ILE A 5 -4.52 11.02 5.87
N VAL A 6 -5.64 10.99 5.15
CA VAL A 6 -5.66 11.05 3.68
C VAL A 6 -6.71 12.07 3.25
N GLN A 7 -6.35 12.94 2.31
CA GLN A 7 -7.24 13.95 1.75
C GLN A 7 -7.13 13.96 0.23
N TYR A 8 -8.28 14.01 -0.43
CA TYR A 8 -8.42 14.33 -1.85
C TYR A 8 -9.06 15.70 -1.94
N ARG A 9 -8.43 16.61 -2.69
CA ARG A 9 -8.90 17.98 -2.94
C ARG A 9 -9.05 18.19 -4.44
N ASP A 10 -10.28 18.29 -4.90
CA ASP A 10 -10.66 18.50 -6.30
C ASP A 10 -9.90 17.60 -7.29
N VAL A 11 -9.76 16.32 -6.93
CA VAL A 11 -8.93 15.40 -7.71
C VAL A 11 -9.67 14.96 -8.97
N CYS A 12 -9.07 15.23 -10.12
CA CYS A 12 -9.55 14.78 -11.42
C CYS A 12 -8.58 13.78 -12.05
N LYS A 13 -9.10 12.87 -12.86
CA LYS A 13 -8.30 11.94 -13.64
C LYS A 13 -8.99 11.60 -14.95
N SER A 14 -8.28 11.86 -16.03
CA SER A 14 -8.67 11.48 -17.40
C SER A 14 -7.66 10.50 -18.00
N PHE A 15 -8.16 9.59 -18.82
CA PHE A 15 -7.37 8.69 -19.66
C PHE A 15 -7.66 9.02 -21.12
N GLY A 16 -6.77 9.79 -21.75
CA GLY A 16 -7.08 10.41 -23.04
C GLY A 16 -8.32 11.30 -22.90
N ASP A 17 -9.31 11.07 -23.76
CA ASP A 17 -10.56 11.84 -23.79
C ASP A 17 -11.60 11.38 -22.75
N VAL A 18 -11.33 10.29 -22.02
CA VAL A 18 -12.27 9.73 -21.05
C VAL A 18 -11.97 10.27 -19.65
N GLU A 19 -12.83 11.15 -19.16
CA GLU A 19 -12.79 11.65 -17.79
C GLU A 19 -13.40 10.63 -16.81
N VAL A 20 -12.57 10.08 -15.91
CA VAL A 20 -12.97 9.02 -14.97
C VAL A 20 -13.26 9.58 -13.57
N LEU A 21 -12.45 10.53 -13.09
CA LEU A 21 -12.68 11.23 -11.83
C LEU A 21 -12.91 12.72 -12.12
N LYS A 22 -14.01 13.27 -11.61
CA LYS A 22 -14.53 14.60 -11.94
C LYS A 22 -14.53 15.51 -10.70
N GLY A 23 -13.35 15.77 -10.11
CA GLY A 23 -13.23 16.65 -8.95
C GLY A 23 -13.71 16.01 -7.66
N ILE A 24 -13.07 14.92 -7.24
CA ILE A 24 -13.44 14.24 -5.98
C ILE A 24 -12.84 14.95 -4.77
N ASN A 25 -13.66 15.09 -3.72
CA ASN A 25 -13.26 15.57 -2.41
C ASN A 25 -13.55 14.48 -1.37
N LEU A 26 -12.52 14.04 -0.65
CA LEU A 26 -12.62 12.94 0.32
C LEU A 26 -11.60 13.15 1.43
N ASP A 27 -12.07 13.15 2.67
CA ASP A 27 -11.22 13.19 3.86
C ASP A 27 -11.39 11.88 4.63
N ILE A 28 -10.27 11.25 4.98
CA ILE A 28 -10.20 10.01 5.77
C ILE A 28 -9.44 10.33 7.05
N ASN A 29 -10.07 10.12 8.20
CA ASN A 29 -9.48 10.38 9.50
C ASN A 29 -8.60 9.21 9.98
N PRO A 30 -7.66 9.46 10.91
CA PRO A 30 -6.91 8.39 11.56
C PRO A 30 -7.83 7.34 12.16
N ALA A 31 -7.49 6.05 11.96
CA ALA A 31 -8.26 4.88 12.40
C ALA A 31 -9.67 4.74 11.81
N GLU A 32 -10.02 5.56 10.81
CA GLU A 32 -11.28 5.45 10.08
C GLU A 32 -11.28 4.27 9.10
N LYS A 33 -12.42 3.59 8.96
CA LYS A 33 -12.61 2.49 8.02
C LYS A 33 -13.57 2.95 6.93
N VAL A 34 -13.03 3.21 5.74
CA VAL A 34 -13.80 3.67 4.59
C VAL A 34 -13.93 2.55 3.56
N ALA A 35 -15.14 2.35 3.03
CA ALA A 35 -15.41 1.42 1.94
C ALA A 35 -15.94 2.20 0.73
N VAL A 36 -15.35 1.97 -0.45
CA VAL A 36 -15.79 2.60 -1.70
C VAL A 36 -16.60 1.59 -2.51
N ILE A 37 -17.88 1.89 -2.76
CA ILE A 37 -18.83 1.02 -3.45
C ILE A 37 -19.35 1.74 -4.70
N GLY A 38 -19.63 1.01 -5.78
CA GLY A 38 -20.17 1.58 -7.01
C GLY A 38 -20.13 0.61 -8.20
N PRO A 39 -20.78 0.92 -9.32
CA PRO A 39 -20.81 0.09 -10.52
C PRO A 39 -19.42 -0.08 -11.16
N SER A 40 -19.22 -1.14 -11.95
CA SER A 40 -17.96 -1.30 -12.68
C SER A 40 -17.68 -0.08 -13.56
N GLY A 41 -16.42 0.36 -13.63
CA GLY A 41 -16.03 1.57 -14.36
C GLY A 41 -16.19 2.90 -13.62
N SER A 42 -16.77 2.93 -12.42
CA SER A 42 -16.99 4.18 -11.66
C SER A 42 -15.71 4.83 -11.06
N GLY A 43 -14.51 4.40 -11.45
CA GLY A 43 -13.26 4.99 -10.98
C GLY A 43 -12.75 4.54 -9.60
N LYS A 44 -13.38 3.57 -8.92
CA LYS A 44 -12.94 3.07 -7.59
C LYS A 44 -11.49 2.61 -7.57
N THR A 45 -11.14 1.77 -8.54
CA THR A 45 -9.78 1.26 -8.69
C THR A 45 -8.83 2.40 -9.04
N THR A 46 -9.29 3.41 -9.79
CA THR A 46 -8.52 4.61 -10.11
C THR A 46 -8.16 5.38 -8.85
N ILE A 47 -9.11 5.64 -7.95
CA ILE A 47 -8.86 6.32 -6.66
C ILE A 47 -7.76 5.60 -5.88
N ILE A 48 -7.87 4.28 -5.75
CA ILE A 48 -6.86 3.48 -5.04
C ILE A 48 -5.51 3.53 -5.76
N ARG A 49 -5.48 3.47 -7.10
CA ARG A 49 -4.24 3.56 -7.90
C ARG A 49 -3.55 4.91 -7.78
N LEU A 50 -4.30 6.00 -7.68
CA LEU A 50 -3.76 7.34 -7.45
C LEU A 50 -3.01 7.40 -6.11
N LEU A 51 -3.58 6.81 -5.05
CA LEU A 51 -2.96 6.74 -3.74
C LEU A 51 -1.67 5.88 -3.73
N MET A 52 -1.62 4.85 -4.57
CA MET A 52 -0.46 3.95 -4.70
C MET A 52 0.66 4.51 -5.59
N THR A 53 0.50 5.72 -6.10
CA THR A 53 1.38 6.32 -7.11
C THR A 53 1.52 5.49 -8.39
N LEU A 54 0.51 4.67 -8.72
CA LEU A 54 0.47 3.88 -9.97
C LEU A 54 -0.10 4.71 -11.13
N GLU A 55 -0.93 5.69 -10.80
CA GLU A 55 -1.55 6.62 -11.73
C GLU A 55 -1.40 8.02 -11.15
N GLU A 56 -1.08 9.01 -11.98
CA GLU A 56 -1.01 10.41 -11.55
C GLU A 56 -2.34 11.13 -11.77
N PRO A 57 -2.81 11.98 -10.83
CA PRO A 57 -3.99 12.80 -11.05
C PRO A 57 -3.76 13.81 -12.18
N THR A 58 -4.80 14.07 -12.97
CA THR A 58 -4.75 15.11 -14.01
C THR A 58 -4.78 16.51 -13.40
N SER A 59 -5.54 16.68 -12.31
CA SER A 59 -5.58 17.90 -11.51
C SER A 59 -5.99 17.60 -10.07
N GLY A 60 -5.89 18.61 -9.21
CA GLY A 60 -6.17 18.50 -7.79
C GLY A 60 -4.97 18.00 -6.99
N ASP A 61 -5.22 17.72 -5.71
CA ASP A 61 -4.19 17.39 -4.74
C ASP A 61 -4.59 16.19 -3.87
N ILE A 62 -3.61 15.31 -3.63
CA ILE A 62 -3.75 14.18 -2.71
C ILE A 62 -2.74 14.40 -1.59
N ILE A 63 -3.21 14.47 -0.36
CA ILE A 63 -2.41 14.72 0.83
C ILE A 63 -2.46 13.50 1.72
N VAL A 64 -1.30 13.01 2.15
CA VAL A 64 -1.16 11.84 3.02
C VAL A 64 -0.27 12.22 4.21
N SER A 65 -0.77 12.01 5.42
CA SER A 65 -0.07 12.37 6.67
C SER A 65 0.39 13.84 6.70
N GLY A 66 -0.36 14.75 6.05
CA GLY A 66 -0.03 16.18 5.94
C GLY A 66 0.95 16.55 4.83
N GLU A 67 1.48 15.59 4.06
CA GLU A 67 2.36 15.84 2.92
C GLU A 67 1.63 15.62 1.59
N ASN A 68 1.81 16.52 0.62
CA ASN A 68 1.26 16.31 -0.72
C ASN A 68 1.98 15.15 -1.41
N LEU A 69 1.23 14.24 -2.03
CA LEU A 69 1.77 13.04 -2.66
C LEU A 69 2.47 13.36 -3.99
N TRP A 70 1.86 14.19 -4.83
CA TRP A 70 2.28 14.41 -6.23
C TRP A 70 3.01 15.73 -6.46
N LYS A 71 3.02 16.61 -5.46
CA LYS A 71 3.75 17.87 -5.48
C LYS A 71 4.67 17.95 -4.28
N MET A 72 5.81 18.61 -4.44
CA MET A 72 6.76 18.90 -3.38
C MET A 72 7.15 20.37 -3.45
N GLU A 73 7.41 20.97 -2.29
CA GLU A 73 7.92 22.33 -2.24
C GLU A 73 9.40 22.36 -2.64
N LYS A 74 9.75 23.26 -3.56
CA LYS A 74 11.13 23.50 -3.98
C LYS A 74 11.31 25.00 -4.22
N ASN A 75 12.18 25.62 -3.43
CA ASN A 75 12.47 27.07 -3.50
C ASN A 75 11.23 27.96 -3.31
N GLY A 76 10.25 27.53 -2.50
CA GLY A 76 9.00 28.26 -2.26
C GLY A 76 7.89 27.98 -3.29
N ASP A 77 8.19 27.24 -4.36
CA ASP A 77 7.20 26.85 -5.37
C ASP A 77 6.79 25.38 -5.21
N MET A 78 5.52 25.10 -5.46
CA MET A 78 5.01 23.73 -5.53
C MET A 78 5.29 23.14 -6.91
N VAL A 79 6.25 22.23 -6.97
CA VAL A 79 6.66 21.54 -8.19
C VAL A 79 6.24 20.08 -8.15
N ARG A 80 6.24 19.41 -9.31
CA ARG A 80 5.99 17.96 -9.39
C ARG A 80 6.95 17.19 -8.48
N ALA A 81 6.40 16.27 -7.68
CA ALA A 81 7.16 15.42 -6.79
C ALA A 81 8.17 14.56 -7.57
N ASN A 82 9.39 14.49 -7.06
CA ASN A 82 10.37 13.54 -7.57
C ASN A 82 10.12 12.13 -7.02
N GLU A 83 10.78 11.14 -7.61
CA GLU A 83 10.64 9.73 -7.22
C GLU A 83 11.02 9.48 -5.75
N HIS A 84 11.94 10.27 -5.19
CA HIS A 84 12.32 10.16 -3.78
C HIS A 84 11.18 10.59 -2.85
N HIS A 85 10.51 11.70 -3.17
CA HIS A 85 9.35 12.21 -2.43
C HIS A 85 8.16 11.26 -2.52
N LEU A 86 7.83 10.77 -3.72
CA LEU A 86 6.75 9.80 -3.91
C LEU A 86 6.97 8.54 -3.07
N ARG A 87 8.20 8.03 -3.05
CA ARG A 87 8.53 6.88 -2.20
C ARG A 87 8.34 7.21 -0.74
N LYS A 88 8.73 8.43 -0.34
CA LYS A 88 8.69 8.88 1.05
C LYS A 88 7.28 8.77 1.60
N VAL A 89 6.37 9.46 0.93
CA VAL A 89 4.96 9.52 1.32
C VAL A 89 4.27 8.16 1.15
N ARG A 90 4.59 7.40 0.08
CA ARG A 90 4.02 6.05 -0.12
C ARG A 90 4.49 5.03 0.92
N GLY A 91 5.61 5.26 1.61
CA GLY A 91 6.11 4.37 2.67
C GLY A 91 5.08 4.13 3.77
N ASP A 92 4.23 5.12 4.05
CA ASP A 92 3.21 5.03 5.09
C ASP A 92 1.96 4.25 4.65
N ILE A 93 1.90 3.82 3.38
CA ILE A 93 0.70 3.22 2.79
C ILE A 93 0.91 1.73 2.52
N GLY A 94 0.16 0.90 3.24
CA GLY A 94 0.10 -0.55 3.04
C GLY A 94 -1.07 -0.95 2.12
N MET A 95 -0.78 -1.73 1.07
CA MET A 95 -1.81 -2.22 0.13
C MET A 95 -1.97 -3.75 0.16
N VAL A 96 -3.21 -4.21 0.04
CA VAL A 96 -3.56 -5.62 -0.18
C VAL A 96 -4.37 -5.74 -1.47
N PHE A 97 -3.94 -6.59 -2.39
CA PHE A 97 -4.62 -6.86 -3.65
C PHE A 97 -5.67 -7.97 -3.50
N GLN A 98 -6.70 -7.94 -4.36
CA GLN A 98 -7.72 -8.99 -4.42
C GLN A 98 -7.14 -10.34 -4.87
N HIS A 99 -6.16 -10.31 -5.79
CA HIS A 99 -5.32 -11.45 -6.14
C HIS A 99 -4.01 -11.37 -5.37
N PHE A 100 -3.58 -12.48 -4.74
CA PHE A 100 -2.43 -12.50 -3.86
C PHE A 100 -1.12 -12.35 -4.66
N ASN A 101 -0.55 -11.14 -4.70
CA ASN A 101 0.73 -10.85 -5.36
C ASN A 101 1.92 -11.32 -4.51
N LEU A 102 1.94 -12.62 -4.23
CA LEU A 102 2.96 -13.30 -3.43
C LEU A 102 3.90 -14.08 -4.36
N PHE A 103 5.17 -14.17 -4.01
CA PHE A 103 6.19 -14.85 -4.79
C PHE A 103 5.99 -16.38 -4.67
N PRO A 104 5.64 -17.08 -5.77
CA PRO A 104 5.26 -18.50 -5.73
C PRO A 104 6.44 -19.44 -5.45
N HIS A 105 7.66 -18.93 -5.58
CA HIS A 105 8.91 -19.67 -5.34
C HIS A 105 9.43 -19.51 -3.90
N MET A 106 8.81 -18.67 -3.06
CA MET A 106 9.22 -18.38 -1.67
C MET A 106 8.19 -18.89 -0.68
N THR A 107 8.55 -19.43 0.48
CA THR A 107 7.61 -19.78 1.57
C THR A 107 6.78 -18.58 2.05
N ILE A 108 5.73 -18.83 2.85
CA ILE A 108 4.92 -17.77 3.49
C ILE A 108 5.80 -16.85 4.34
N LEU A 109 6.65 -17.45 5.17
CA LEU A 109 7.54 -16.73 6.06
C LEU A 109 8.51 -15.87 5.24
N GLU A 110 9.11 -16.42 4.18
CA GLU A 110 9.98 -15.67 3.27
C GLU A 110 9.23 -14.50 2.63
N ASN A 111 8.02 -14.70 2.10
CA ASN A 111 7.21 -13.62 1.54
C ASN A 111 6.96 -12.47 2.53
N CYS A 112 6.70 -12.79 3.80
CA CYS A 112 6.52 -11.80 4.86
C CYS A 112 7.82 -11.12 5.28
N MET A 113 8.97 -11.79 5.15
CA MET A 113 10.29 -11.25 5.49
C MET A 113 10.95 -10.47 4.35
N THR A 114 10.58 -10.75 3.09
CA THR A 114 11.26 -10.21 1.90
C THR A 114 11.24 -8.68 1.86
N ALA A 115 10.10 -8.04 2.15
CA ALA A 115 10.01 -6.58 2.13
C ALA A 115 10.86 -5.92 3.24
N PRO A 116 10.75 -6.28 4.54
CA PRO A 116 11.62 -5.68 5.56
C PRO A 116 13.12 -5.92 5.33
N ILE A 117 13.52 -7.11 4.90
CA ILE A 117 14.95 -7.43 4.69
C ILE A 117 15.52 -6.68 3.49
N HIS A 118 14.86 -6.77 2.33
CA HIS A 118 15.44 -6.24 1.09
C HIS A 118 15.14 -4.76 0.87
N VAL A 119 13.99 -4.27 1.34
CA VAL A 119 13.57 -2.87 1.15
C VAL A 119 14.06 -2.00 2.29
N LYS A 120 13.96 -2.47 3.54
CA LYS A 120 14.33 -1.66 4.70
C LYS A 120 15.71 -1.99 5.29
N LYS A 121 16.36 -3.05 4.80
CA LYS A 121 17.65 -3.53 5.34
C LYS A 121 17.59 -3.81 6.85
N GLU A 122 16.42 -4.21 7.35
CA GLU A 122 16.26 -4.62 8.75
C GLU A 122 17.01 -5.94 9.02
N ASN A 123 17.38 -6.17 10.28
CA ASN A 123 18.08 -7.40 10.67
C ASN A 123 17.18 -8.62 10.43
N LYS A 124 17.73 -9.62 9.73
CA LYS A 124 17.00 -10.83 9.32
C LYS A 124 16.37 -11.58 10.50
N GLU A 125 17.04 -11.65 11.65
CA GLU A 125 16.56 -12.39 12.82
C GLU A 125 15.41 -11.66 13.51
N GLU A 126 15.49 -10.34 13.65
CA GLU A 126 14.40 -9.53 14.20
C GLU A 126 13.15 -9.57 13.30
N VAL A 127 13.35 -9.47 11.99
CA VAL A 127 12.26 -9.58 11.01
C VAL A 127 11.62 -10.96 11.07
N ARG A 128 12.42 -12.03 11.21
CA ARG A 128 11.92 -13.40 11.32
C ARG A 128 11.04 -13.56 12.55
N LYS A 129 11.49 -13.10 13.72
CA LYS A 129 10.71 -13.16 14.97
C LYS A 129 9.39 -12.40 14.84
N ARG A 130 9.45 -11.15 14.35
CA ARG A 130 8.26 -10.31 14.12
C ARG A 130 7.29 -10.94 13.12
N ALA A 131 7.80 -11.52 12.03
CA ALA A 131 6.96 -12.16 11.02
C ALA A 131 6.24 -13.39 11.57
N ILE A 132 6.91 -14.21 12.39
CA ILE A 132 6.31 -15.35 13.07
C ILE A 132 5.21 -14.89 14.03
N GLU A 133 5.49 -13.92 14.91
CA GLU A 133 4.51 -13.35 15.84
C GLU A 133 3.26 -12.80 15.11
N MET A 134 3.46 -12.09 14.00
CA MET A 134 2.36 -11.57 13.18
C MET A 134 1.55 -12.67 12.48
N LEU A 135 2.20 -13.74 12.02
CA LEU A 135 1.55 -14.88 11.40
C LEU A 135 0.75 -15.68 12.43
N GLU A 136 1.29 -15.93 13.62
CA GLU A 136 0.58 -16.59 14.73
C GLU A 136 -0.66 -15.80 15.16
N LYS A 137 -0.57 -14.48 15.19
CA LYS A 137 -1.70 -13.61 15.56
C LYS A 137 -2.83 -13.58 14.52
N LYS A 138 -2.50 -13.75 13.22
CA LYS A 138 -3.46 -13.57 12.10
C LYS A 138 -3.84 -14.85 11.37
N ALA A 139 -3.15 -15.94 11.60
CA ALA A 139 -3.42 -17.24 11.01
C ALA A 139 -3.68 -18.25 12.13
N SER A 140 -4.79 -18.98 12.06
CA SER A 140 -5.10 -20.04 13.03
C SER A 140 -3.91 -21.01 13.17
N SER A 141 -3.67 -21.52 14.37
CA SER A 141 -2.51 -22.35 14.77
C SER A 141 -2.11 -23.49 13.82
N LEU A 142 -3.03 -23.96 12.98
CA LEU A 142 -2.79 -24.92 11.89
C LEU A 142 -1.84 -24.41 10.79
N VAL A 143 -1.81 -23.10 10.53
CA VAL A 143 -0.99 -22.50 9.46
C VAL A 143 0.49 -22.48 9.82
N VAL A 144 0.81 -22.29 11.11
CA VAL A 144 2.20 -22.17 11.59
C VAL A 144 3.01 -23.43 11.26
N LYS A 145 2.39 -24.61 11.34
CA LYS A 145 3.02 -25.90 10.96
C LYS A 145 3.27 -26.02 9.45
N SER A 146 2.44 -25.39 8.62
CA SER A 146 2.59 -25.37 7.15
C SER A 146 3.50 -24.25 6.63
N SER A 147 3.97 -23.34 7.49
CA SER A 147 4.90 -22.24 7.13
C SER A 147 6.26 -22.73 6.63
N VAL A 148 6.53 -24.02 6.83
CA VAL A 148 7.71 -24.77 6.36
C VAL A 148 7.44 -25.45 5.00
N SER A 149 6.18 -25.53 4.56
CA SER A 149 5.74 -26.27 3.38
C SER A 149 5.58 -25.38 2.14
N ARG A 150 5.91 -25.93 0.96
CA ARG A 150 5.69 -25.30 -0.34
C ARG A 150 4.20 -25.01 -0.60
N TRP A 151 3.97 -23.90 -1.30
CA TRP A 151 2.72 -23.29 -1.80
C TRP A 151 1.52 -24.18 -2.19
N GLN A 152 1.73 -25.44 -2.55
CA GLN A 152 0.72 -26.28 -3.19
C GLN A 152 -0.26 -26.83 -2.15
N GLY A 153 -1.24 -26.00 -1.73
CA GLY A 153 -2.38 -26.47 -0.91
C GLY A 153 -3.01 -25.45 0.04
N LEU A 154 -2.46 -24.24 0.17
CA LEU A 154 -2.94 -23.28 1.18
C LEU A 154 -4.25 -22.57 0.79
N LEU A 155 -5.22 -22.60 1.71
CA LEU A 155 -6.52 -21.93 1.67
C LEU A 155 -6.40 -20.41 1.41
N SER A 156 -7.38 -19.85 0.69
CA SER A 156 -7.45 -18.42 0.33
C SER A 156 -7.36 -17.47 1.54
N CYS A 157 -7.87 -17.88 2.71
CA CYS A 157 -7.78 -17.12 3.96
C CYS A 157 -6.33 -16.91 4.41
N VAL A 158 -5.48 -17.94 4.29
CA VAL A 158 -4.08 -17.85 4.71
C VAL A 158 -3.30 -16.89 3.82
N ARG A 159 -3.58 -16.91 2.52
CA ARG A 159 -2.98 -16.00 1.55
C ARG A 159 -3.34 -14.54 1.83
N ARG A 160 -4.57 -14.29 2.30
CA ARG A 160 -5.05 -12.95 2.68
C ARG A 160 -4.38 -12.44 3.96
N SER A 161 -4.25 -13.30 4.97
CA SER A 161 -3.49 -12.97 6.19
C SER A 161 -2.02 -12.67 5.91
N CYS A 162 -1.38 -13.41 4.99
CA CYS A 162 0.02 -13.16 4.59
C CYS A 162 0.19 -11.82 3.87
N SER A 163 -0.69 -11.50 2.92
CA SER A 163 -0.67 -10.21 2.23
C SER A 163 -0.91 -9.04 3.20
N LEU A 164 -1.82 -9.20 4.16
CA LEU A 164 -2.07 -8.23 5.23
C LEU A 164 -0.87 -8.08 6.17
N THR A 165 -0.14 -9.16 6.46
CA THR A 165 1.07 -9.08 7.28
C THR A 165 2.19 -8.35 6.55
N ARG A 166 2.36 -8.60 5.24
CA ARG A 166 3.32 -7.87 4.40
C ARG A 166 2.98 -6.39 4.29
N SER A 167 1.70 -6.03 4.20
CA SER A 167 1.26 -4.63 4.06
C SER A 167 1.27 -3.85 5.38
N LEU A 168 1.10 -4.52 6.52
CA LEU A 168 1.02 -3.89 7.85
C LEU A 168 2.39 -3.72 8.53
N GLN A 169 3.49 -4.09 7.87
CA GLN A 169 4.83 -3.80 8.35
C GLN A 169 5.23 -2.39 7.90
N PRO A 170 5.57 -1.46 8.82
CA PRO A 170 5.73 -0.03 8.50
C PRO A 170 6.88 0.22 7.52
N LEU A 171 6.62 0.47 6.23
CA LEU A 171 7.66 0.64 5.20
C LEU A 171 8.38 1.98 5.40
N THR A 172 9.72 1.97 5.37
CA THR A 172 10.47 3.23 5.45
C THR A 172 10.39 4.00 4.13
N PRO A 173 10.55 5.33 4.19
CA PRO A 173 10.17 6.22 3.10
C PRO A 173 11.00 6.06 1.79
N SER A 174 12.17 5.45 1.80
CA SER A 174 13.10 5.60 0.65
C SER A 174 12.90 4.62 -0.52
N LEU A 175 12.15 3.52 -0.37
CA LEU A 175 12.34 2.34 -1.26
C LEU A 175 11.08 1.55 -1.66
N SER A 176 9.87 2.08 -1.43
CA SER A 176 8.59 1.42 -1.77
C SER A 176 8.45 1.04 -3.26
N ALA A 177 9.16 1.67 -4.20
CA ALA A 177 8.96 1.45 -5.64
C ALA A 177 9.45 0.08 -6.18
N ARG A 178 10.38 -0.58 -5.48
CA ARG A 178 11.04 -1.81 -6.00
C ARG A 178 10.30 -3.10 -5.68
N CYS A 179 9.34 -3.07 -4.75
CA CYS A 179 8.62 -4.27 -4.31
C CYS A 179 7.31 -4.54 -5.09
N TRP A 180 6.92 -3.59 -5.95
CA TRP A 180 5.61 -3.56 -6.64
C TRP A 180 5.72 -3.42 -8.17
N LYS A 181 6.92 -3.62 -8.74
CA LYS A 181 7.11 -3.92 -10.17
C LYS A 181 7.36 -5.41 -10.33
#